data_AF-A0A7J8GQY3-F1
#
_entry.id   AF-A0A7J8GQY3-F1
#
_cell.length_a   1.000
_cell.length_b   1.000
_cell.length_c   1.000
_cell.angle_alpha   90.00
_cell.angle_beta   90.00
_cell.angle_gamma   90.00
#
_symmetry.space_group_name_H-M   'P 1'
#
loop_
_entity.id
_entity.type
_entity.pdbx_description
1 polymer ?
#
loop_
_entity_poly.entity_id
_entity_poly.type
_entity_poly.pdbx_seq_one_letter_code
_entity_poly.pdbx_strand_id
1 'polypeptide(L)'
;MESKVSQNGDVLIEDMIEKLKKDYQEEIAVAQENKMQLQQMGERLARASHESKASEIEYKLGKVNDRWQHLLDLMAARIKKLKETLVAIQQLDKNMSSLRTWLAHIESELAKPIVYDSCNSEEIQRKLNEQQELQKDIEKHSTGVASVLNLCEVLLHDCDACATDAECDSIQQATRSLDRRWRNICAMSMERRLKIEETWQLWQKFLDDYSRFEDWLTTSERTAAFPSSSGVLYTVAKEELKKFEAFQRQVHESLTQLELINKQYRRLARENRTDSACRLKQMVHEGNQRWDNLQKRVSSILRRLKHFTGQREEFETARDSILVWLTEMDLQLTNIEHFSECDVHAKIKQLKAFQQEISLNHNKIEQIIAQGEQLIEKNEPLDAAVIEEELDELRRYCQEVFGRVERYHKKLIRLPLPDDEHDLSDRELELDDSAALSDLHWHDTSADSVLSPQPSSNPSLSLAQPLRSERSGRDTPASVDSIPLEWDHDYDLSRDLESAVSRTLPSEDEEGQEDKDFYLRGAVGLSGDPSALESQIRQLDKALDDSRFQMQRTEDVIRSKTPTGPELDASYRGYMKLLAECSGSIDSVKRLEHKLKEEEENFPGFVNLNSTEAQTAGE
;
A
#
# COMPACT_ATOMS: atom_id res chain seq x y z
N MET A 1 -3.06 63.72 10.11
CA MET A 1 -3.34 62.84 11.27
C MET A 1 -4.38 61.78 10.94
N GLU A 2 -5.65 61.82 11.38
CA GLU A 2 -6.60 60.65 11.32
C GLU A 2 -6.60 59.84 10.02
N SER A 3 -6.82 60.46 8.86
CA SER A 3 -6.83 59.77 7.55
C SER A 3 -5.53 59.04 7.20
N LYS A 4 -4.38 59.40 7.82
CA LYS A 4 -3.10 58.70 7.66
C LYS A 4 -2.98 57.48 8.59
N VAL A 5 -3.76 57.42 9.68
CA VAL A 5 -3.83 56.28 10.63
C VAL A 5 -4.51 55.07 10.00
N SER A 6 -5.37 55.32 9.01
CA SER A 6 -6.15 54.31 8.28
C SER A 6 -5.55 53.90 6.93
N GLN A 7 -4.40 54.44 6.52
CA GLN A 7 -3.77 54.12 5.23
C GLN A 7 -2.78 52.95 5.36
N ASN A 8 -3.23 51.75 4.98
CA ASN A 8 -2.35 50.61 4.73
C ASN A 8 -1.89 50.69 3.26
N GLY A 9 -0.58 50.76 3.03
CA GLY A 9 0.04 50.56 1.71
C GLY A 9 1.01 49.39 1.77
N ASP A 10 1.58 49.01 0.63
CA ASP A 10 2.49 47.86 0.46
C ASP A 10 3.81 48.02 1.25
N VAL A 11 3.75 47.78 2.56
CA VAL A 11 4.81 48.02 3.54
C VAL A 11 4.71 46.94 4.61
N LEU A 12 5.83 46.29 4.94
CA LEU A 12 5.88 45.24 5.96
C LEU A 12 5.35 45.78 7.30
N ILE A 13 4.67 44.94 8.09
CA ILE A 13 4.05 45.39 9.35
C ILE A 13 5.06 46.02 10.33
N GLU A 14 6.32 45.58 10.32
CA GLU A 14 7.42 46.17 11.11
C GLU A 14 7.74 47.60 10.63
N ASP A 15 7.97 47.79 9.32
CA ASP A 15 8.19 49.09 8.69
C ASP A 15 6.99 50.03 8.87
N MET A 16 5.77 49.50 8.82
CA MET A 16 4.55 50.25 9.10
C MET A 16 4.52 50.72 10.55
N ILE A 17 4.87 49.87 11.53
CA ILE A 17 4.97 50.29 12.94
C ILE A 17 6.03 51.39 13.12
N GLU A 18 7.18 51.30 12.46
CA GLU A 18 8.24 52.32 12.57
C GLU A 18 7.88 53.63 11.89
N LYS A 19 7.36 53.56 10.66
CA LYS A 19 6.87 54.71 9.90
C LYS A 19 5.75 55.44 10.62
N LEU A 20 4.74 54.71 11.12
CA LEU A 20 3.64 55.31 11.90
C LEU A 20 4.17 55.98 13.18
N LYS A 21 5.10 55.36 13.93
CA LYS A 21 5.73 56.01 15.09
C LYS A 21 6.42 57.31 14.70
N LYS A 22 7.23 57.30 13.64
CA LYS A 22 8.02 58.45 13.20
C LYS A 22 7.13 59.58 12.70
N ASP A 23 6.27 59.29 11.72
CA ASP A 23 5.38 60.26 11.08
C ASP A 23 4.42 60.88 12.13
N TYR A 24 3.98 60.12 13.14
CA TYR A 24 3.17 60.67 14.24
C TYR A 24 3.98 61.39 15.30
N GLN A 25 5.21 61.00 15.62
CA GLN A 25 6.04 61.79 16.53
C GLN A 25 6.28 63.21 15.97
N GLU A 26 6.52 63.31 14.66
CA GLU A 26 6.71 64.59 13.95
C GLU A 26 5.38 65.38 13.84
N GLU A 27 4.27 64.78 13.38
CA GLU A 27 2.97 65.47 13.27
C GLU A 27 2.38 65.87 14.64
N ILE A 28 2.47 65.00 15.66
CA ILE A 28 1.96 65.29 17.01
C ILE A 28 2.76 66.43 17.64
N ALA A 29 4.08 66.48 17.49
CA ALA A 29 4.89 67.56 18.08
C ALA A 29 4.45 68.94 17.58
N VAL A 30 4.25 69.08 16.26
CA VAL A 30 3.76 70.33 15.65
C VAL A 30 2.31 70.63 16.07
N ALA A 31 1.43 69.63 16.07
CA ALA A 31 0.03 69.85 16.42
C ALA A 31 -0.21 70.09 17.92
N GLN A 32 0.63 69.53 18.80
CA GLN A 32 0.62 69.76 20.25
C GLN A 32 1.01 71.20 20.59
N GLU A 33 1.98 71.78 19.89
CA GLU A 33 2.36 73.19 20.03
C GLU A 33 1.19 74.10 19.61
N ASN A 34 0.61 73.85 18.43
CA ASN A 34 -0.57 74.58 17.95
C ASN A 34 -1.78 74.45 18.92
N LYS A 35 -2.00 73.26 19.49
CA LYS A 35 -3.04 73.02 20.50
C LYS A 35 -2.77 73.78 21.80
N MET A 36 -1.52 73.82 22.27
CA MET A 36 -1.13 74.59 23.45
C MET A 36 -1.32 76.10 23.23
N GLN A 37 -0.95 76.62 22.05
CA GLN A 37 -1.17 78.03 21.69
C GLN A 37 -2.67 78.36 21.62
N LEU A 38 -3.48 77.52 20.95
CA LEU A 38 -4.94 77.68 20.89
C LEU A 38 -5.58 77.65 22.28
N GLN A 39 -5.13 76.74 23.16
CA GLN A 39 -5.58 76.66 24.55
C GLN A 39 -5.26 77.96 25.31
N GLN A 40 -4.00 78.43 25.26
CA GLN A 40 -3.60 79.67 25.92
C GLN A 40 -4.34 80.91 25.38
N MET A 41 -4.58 80.98 24.07
CA MET A 41 -5.34 82.07 23.44
C MET A 41 -6.81 82.04 23.86
N GLY A 42 -7.45 80.87 23.82
CA GLY A 42 -8.85 80.71 24.23
C GLY A 42 -9.05 81.01 25.72
N GLU A 43 -8.14 80.57 26.59
CA GLU A 43 -8.19 80.89 28.03
C GLU A 43 -8.02 82.39 28.31
N ARG A 44 -7.22 83.11 27.51
CA ARG A 44 -7.12 84.58 27.60
C ARG A 44 -8.40 85.24 27.10
N LEU A 45 -8.96 84.76 26.00
CA LEU A 45 -10.20 85.29 25.40
C LEU A 45 -11.42 85.07 26.31
N ALA A 46 -11.52 83.91 26.96
CA ALA A 46 -12.55 83.63 27.96
C ALA A 46 -12.46 84.60 29.15
N ARG A 47 -11.25 84.80 29.70
CA ARG A 47 -11.00 85.79 30.78
C ARG A 47 -11.30 87.24 30.41
N ALA A 48 -11.24 87.60 29.13
CA ALA A 48 -11.56 88.93 28.62
C ALA A 48 -13.04 89.08 28.19
N SER A 49 -13.83 88.01 28.22
CA SER A 49 -15.21 87.97 27.72
C SER A 49 -16.24 88.08 28.85
N HIS A 50 -17.47 88.48 28.50
CA HIS A 50 -18.61 88.37 29.41
C HIS A 50 -19.01 86.90 29.64
N GLU A 51 -19.55 86.59 30.82
CA GLU A 51 -19.88 85.26 31.36
C GLU A 51 -20.35 84.23 30.31
N SER A 52 -21.40 84.54 29.53
CA SER A 52 -21.98 83.60 28.56
C SER A 52 -21.03 83.27 27.40
N LYS A 53 -20.18 84.21 26.99
CA LYS A 53 -19.16 84.00 25.95
C LYS A 53 -17.91 83.34 26.50
N ALA A 54 -17.53 83.63 27.75
CA ALA A 54 -16.49 82.88 28.46
C ALA A 54 -16.86 81.38 28.54
N SER A 55 -18.07 81.06 29.02
CA SER A 55 -18.58 79.68 29.06
C SER A 55 -18.64 79.01 27.68
N GLU A 56 -18.97 79.75 26.62
CA GLU A 56 -19.01 79.22 25.25
C GLU A 56 -17.59 78.87 24.74
N ILE A 57 -16.60 79.72 25.03
CA ILE A 57 -15.19 79.52 24.67
C ILE A 57 -14.61 78.34 25.46
N GLU A 58 -14.87 78.27 26.77
CA GLU A 58 -14.43 77.17 27.63
C GLU A 58 -15.02 75.82 27.18
N TYR A 59 -16.30 75.79 26.81
CA TYR A 59 -16.92 74.60 26.20
C TYR A 59 -16.25 74.19 24.88
N LYS A 60 -15.93 75.16 24.02
CA LYS A 60 -15.26 74.91 22.73
C LYS A 60 -13.81 74.43 22.92
N LEU A 61 -13.06 74.99 23.87
CA LEU A 61 -11.75 74.48 24.28
C LEU A 61 -11.84 73.06 24.85
N GLY A 62 -12.84 72.78 25.69
CA GLY A 62 -13.14 71.43 26.18
C GLY A 62 -13.32 70.45 25.03
N LYS A 63 -14.10 70.81 24.00
CA LYS A 63 -14.29 69.98 22.80
C LYS A 63 -13.02 69.78 21.97
N VAL A 64 -12.14 70.78 21.88
CA VAL A 64 -10.82 70.62 21.24
C VAL A 64 -9.95 69.65 22.05
N ASN A 65 -9.97 69.75 23.38
CA ASN A 65 -9.20 68.86 24.24
C ASN A 65 -9.74 67.41 24.22
N ASP A 66 -11.06 67.22 24.22
CA ASP A 66 -11.72 65.91 24.04
C ASP A 66 -11.27 65.24 22.73
N ARG A 67 -11.33 65.98 21.62
CA ARG A 67 -10.92 65.48 20.28
C ARG A 67 -9.42 65.17 20.21
N TRP A 68 -8.59 66.01 20.83
CA TRP A 68 -7.15 65.77 20.92
C TRP A 68 -6.83 64.50 21.69
N GLN A 69 -7.50 64.26 22.83
CA GLN A 69 -7.32 63.02 23.59
C GLN A 69 -7.79 61.81 22.78
N HIS A 70 -8.95 61.89 22.12
CA HIS A 70 -9.46 60.82 21.26
C HIS A 70 -8.46 60.45 20.13
N LEU A 71 -7.81 61.44 19.52
CA LEU A 71 -6.79 61.22 18.50
C LEU A 71 -5.57 60.46 19.05
N LEU A 72 -5.08 60.85 20.23
CA LEU A 72 -3.98 60.15 20.91
C LEU A 72 -4.37 58.70 21.26
N ASP A 73 -5.60 58.48 21.73
CA ASP A 73 -6.11 57.15 22.09
C ASP A 73 -6.24 56.25 20.83
N LEU A 74 -6.74 56.79 19.71
CA LEU A 74 -6.80 56.09 18.42
C LEU A 74 -5.41 55.69 17.90
N MET A 75 -4.43 56.60 17.97
CA MET A 75 -3.05 56.32 17.58
C MET A 75 -2.39 55.27 18.47
N ALA A 76 -2.58 55.36 19.78
CA ALA A 76 -2.11 54.36 20.74
C ALA A 76 -2.74 52.98 20.47
N ALA A 77 -4.05 52.93 20.18
CA ALA A 77 -4.76 51.70 19.81
C ALA A 77 -4.25 51.11 18.50
N ARG A 78 -4.01 51.92 17.46
CA ARG A 78 -3.44 51.46 16.17
C ARG A 78 -2.06 50.84 16.34
N ILE A 79 -1.15 51.53 17.04
CA ILE A 79 0.21 51.04 17.31
C ILE A 79 0.18 49.77 18.18
N LYS A 80 -0.77 49.68 19.12
CA LYS A 80 -0.98 48.47 19.93
C LYS A 80 -1.42 47.28 19.06
N LYS A 81 -2.47 47.45 18.23
CA LYS A 81 -2.97 46.37 17.36
C LYS A 81 -1.86 45.83 16.46
N LEU A 82 -1.13 46.69 15.75
CA LEU A 82 -0.06 46.26 14.84
C LEU A 82 1.04 45.46 15.55
N LYS A 83 1.41 45.83 16.79
CA LYS A 83 2.35 45.05 17.60
C LYS A 83 1.79 43.67 17.99
N GLU A 84 0.49 43.58 18.31
CA GLU A 84 -0.17 42.31 18.64
C GLU A 84 -0.24 41.39 17.40
N THR A 85 -0.57 41.94 16.23
CA THR A 85 -0.55 41.22 14.94
C THR A 85 0.87 40.76 14.56
N LEU A 86 1.89 41.60 14.73
CA LEU A 86 3.30 41.22 14.50
C LEU A 86 3.73 40.06 15.40
N VAL A 87 3.39 40.10 16.69
CA VAL A 87 3.68 39.00 17.63
C VAL A 87 2.96 37.72 17.20
N ALA A 88 1.74 37.81 16.69
CA ALA A 88 1.01 36.65 16.17
C ALA A 88 1.68 36.04 14.92
N ILE A 89 2.18 36.85 13.99
CA ILE A 89 2.96 36.39 12.81
C ILE A 89 4.27 35.72 13.25
N GLN A 90 5.06 36.38 14.10
CA GLN A 90 6.31 35.82 14.63
C GLN A 90 6.08 34.49 15.40
N GLN A 91 4.95 34.39 16.09
CA GLN A 91 4.54 33.16 16.79
C GLN A 91 4.08 32.05 15.82
N LEU A 92 3.47 32.40 14.69
CA LEU A 92 3.14 31.46 13.60
C LEU A 92 4.43 30.87 13.01
N ASP A 93 5.38 31.71 12.59
CA ASP A 93 6.65 31.26 11.99
C ASP A 93 7.46 30.36 12.93
N LYS A 94 7.54 30.72 14.21
CA LYS A 94 8.19 29.91 15.25
C LYS A 94 7.53 28.54 15.42
N ASN A 95 6.21 28.47 15.44
CA ASN A 95 5.50 27.21 15.58
C ASN A 95 5.57 26.36 14.31
N MET A 96 5.46 26.99 13.13
CA MET A 96 5.53 26.34 11.82
C MET A 96 6.91 25.76 11.53
N SER A 97 7.99 26.46 11.88
CA SER A 97 9.36 25.94 11.75
C SER A 97 9.62 24.74 12.67
N SER A 98 9.17 24.79 13.93
CA SER A 98 9.22 23.66 14.86
C SER A 98 8.44 22.45 14.35
N LEU A 99 7.17 22.64 13.94
CA LEU A 99 6.34 21.58 13.37
C LEU A 99 6.93 21.03 12.06
N ARG A 100 7.48 21.86 11.17
CA ARG A 100 8.05 21.40 9.89
C ARG A 100 9.14 20.35 10.10
N THR A 101 10.01 20.55 11.09
CA THR A 101 11.08 19.60 11.45
C THR A 101 10.51 18.30 12.01
N TRP A 102 9.55 18.38 12.96
CA TRP A 102 8.91 17.19 13.52
C TRP A 102 8.13 16.38 12.47
N LEU A 103 7.33 17.06 11.64
CA LEU A 103 6.57 16.44 10.54
C LEU A 103 7.50 15.69 9.58
N ALA A 104 8.64 16.27 9.21
CA ALA A 104 9.60 15.60 8.33
C ALA A 104 10.24 14.36 8.99
N HIS A 105 10.49 14.40 10.30
CA HIS A 105 10.99 13.24 11.04
C HIS A 105 9.94 12.11 11.10
N ILE A 106 8.71 12.39 11.53
CA ILE A 106 7.67 11.35 11.68
C ILE A 106 7.22 10.78 10.32
N GLU A 107 7.19 11.60 9.26
CA GLU A 107 6.99 11.12 7.88
C GLU A 107 8.09 10.14 7.46
N SER A 108 9.36 10.41 7.81
CA SER A 108 10.48 9.52 7.53
C SER A 108 10.38 8.19 8.31
N GLU A 109 10.04 8.23 9.61
CA GLU A 109 9.84 7.03 10.43
C GLU A 109 8.67 6.17 9.89
N LEU A 110 7.53 6.79 9.56
CA LEU A 110 6.36 6.09 9.01
C LEU A 110 6.62 5.51 7.62
N ALA A 111 7.51 6.11 6.82
CA ALA A 111 7.89 5.62 5.49
C ALA A 111 8.86 4.42 5.51
N LYS A 112 9.56 4.14 6.61
CA LYS A 112 10.47 2.98 6.71
C LYS A 112 9.70 1.66 6.51
N PRO A 113 10.20 0.68 5.73
CA PRO A 113 9.53 -0.61 5.61
C PRO A 113 9.43 -1.32 6.97
N ILE A 114 8.34 -2.06 7.19
CA ILE A 114 8.18 -2.92 8.36
C ILE A 114 8.99 -4.19 8.10
N VAL A 115 10.15 -4.31 8.73
CA VAL A 115 11.00 -5.50 8.69
C VAL A 115 10.78 -6.28 9.98
N TYR A 116 10.62 -7.60 9.85
CA TYR A 116 10.48 -8.51 10.99
C TYR A 116 11.72 -9.40 11.09
N ASP A 117 12.24 -9.58 12.31
CA ASP A 117 13.40 -10.45 12.54
C ASP A 117 13.03 -11.93 12.45
N SER A 118 11.89 -12.31 13.04
CA SER A 118 11.47 -13.71 13.20
C SER A 118 9.94 -13.87 13.15
N CYS A 119 9.46 -15.06 12.73
CA CYS A 119 8.03 -15.33 12.59
C CYS A 119 7.35 -15.79 13.90
N ASN A 120 7.28 -14.93 14.92
CA ASN A 120 6.67 -15.25 16.22
C ASN A 120 5.85 -14.09 16.82
N SER A 121 5.11 -14.39 17.90
CA SER A 121 4.26 -13.42 18.62
C SER A 121 5.07 -12.29 19.28
N GLU A 122 6.26 -12.58 19.78
CA GLU A 122 7.14 -11.60 20.45
C GLU A 122 7.62 -10.51 19.49
N GLU A 123 7.96 -10.88 18.26
CA GLU A 123 8.34 -9.95 17.19
C GLU A 123 7.15 -9.05 16.81
N ILE A 124 5.96 -9.61 16.64
CA ILE A 124 4.73 -8.82 16.39
C ILE A 124 4.49 -7.85 17.55
N GLN A 125 4.58 -8.29 18.80
CA GLN A 125 4.39 -7.43 19.96
C GLN A 125 5.45 -6.32 20.02
N ARG A 126 6.69 -6.60 19.64
CA ARG A 126 7.75 -5.59 19.51
C ARG A 126 7.38 -4.53 18.49
N LYS A 127 6.92 -4.92 17.30
CA LYS A 127 6.50 -3.99 16.23
C LYS A 127 5.24 -3.20 16.60
N LEU A 128 4.29 -3.81 17.32
CA LEU A 128 3.13 -3.09 17.87
C LEU A 128 3.54 -2.07 18.94
N ASN A 129 4.51 -2.39 19.79
CA ASN A 129 5.05 -1.46 20.79
C ASN A 129 5.79 -0.29 20.13
N GLU A 130 6.67 -0.57 19.15
CA GLU A 130 7.33 0.47 18.32
C GLU A 130 6.28 1.40 17.68
N GLN A 131 5.22 0.84 17.09
CA GLN A 131 4.13 1.61 16.49
C GLN A 131 3.33 2.41 17.53
N GLN A 132 3.13 1.87 18.74
CA GLN A 132 2.40 2.54 19.80
C GLN A 132 3.16 3.75 20.37
N GLU A 133 4.49 3.72 20.40
CA GLU A 133 5.29 4.90 20.77
C GLU A 133 5.24 5.98 19.68
N LEU A 134 5.31 5.61 18.39
CA LEU A 134 5.08 6.56 17.29
C LEU A 134 3.67 7.20 17.37
N GLN A 135 2.65 6.40 17.66
CA GLN A 135 1.27 6.88 17.81
C GLN A 135 1.14 7.87 18.99
N LYS A 136 1.77 7.60 20.13
CA LYS A 136 1.82 8.53 21.26
C LYS A 136 2.54 9.84 20.91
N ASP A 137 3.58 9.79 20.08
CA ASP A 137 4.28 11.00 19.65
C ASP A 137 3.44 11.86 18.70
N ILE A 138 2.73 11.23 17.77
CA ILE A 138 1.73 11.90 16.91
C ILE A 138 0.66 12.58 17.78
N GLU A 139 0.08 11.86 18.76
CA GLU A 139 -0.95 12.39 19.65
C GLU A 139 -0.50 13.62 20.44
N LYS A 140 0.74 13.65 20.94
CA LYS A 140 1.31 14.83 21.63
C LYS A 140 1.34 16.09 20.76
N HIS A 141 1.55 15.96 19.45
CA HIS A 141 1.68 17.09 18.53
C HIS A 141 0.33 17.57 17.96
N SER A 142 -0.77 16.83 18.20
CA SER A 142 -2.11 17.18 17.71
C SER A 142 -2.59 18.57 18.13
N THR A 143 -2.36 18.96 19.38
CA THR A 143 -2.72 20.28 19.93
C THR A 143 -1.86 21.40 19.33
N GLY A 144 -0.58 21.13 19.04
CA GLY A 144 0.32 22.06 18.36
C GLY A 144 -0.14 22.34 16.92
N VAL A 145 -0.52 21.30 16.17
CA VAL A 145 -1.09 21.44 14.82
C VAL A 145 -2.40 22.22 14.86
N ALA A 146 -3.32 21.88 15.76
CA ALA A 146 -4.58 22.61 15.91
C ALA A 146 -4.38 24.09 16.28
N SER A 147 -3.45 24.39 17.19
CA SER A 147 -3.11 25.76 17.58
C SER A 147 -2.54 26.58 16.42
N VAL A 148 -1.77 25.96 15.53
CA VAL A 148 -1.22 26.63 14.35
C VAL A 148 -2.28 26.86 13.29
N LEU A 149 -3.14 25.88 13.01
CA LEU A 149 -4.26 26.06 12.08
C LEU A 149 -5.21 27.18 12.53
N ASN A 150 -5.54 27.23 13.83
CA ASN A 150 -6.34 28.32 14.41
C ASN A 150 -5.63 29.68 14.31
N LEU A 151 -4.30 29.73 14.50
CA LEU A 151 -3.54 30.97 14.38
C LEU A 151 -3.51 31.47 12.92
N CYS A 152 -3.39 30.57 11.94
CA CYS A 152 -3.55 30.92 10.53
C CYS A 152 -4.95 31.47 10.24
N GLU A 153 -6.01 30.85 10.76
CA GLU A 153 -7.40 31.31 10.57
C GLU A 153 -7.61 32.72 11.15
N VAL A 154 -7.10 33.00 12.34
CA VAL A 154 -7.13 34.34 12.95
C VAL A 154 -6.37 35.37 12.11
N LEU A 155 -5.17 35.03 11.61
CA LEU A 155 -4.36 35.95 10.80
C LEU A 155 -4.98 36.20 9.41
N LEU A 156 -5.59 35.19 8.79
CA LEU A 156 -6.32 35.34 7.51
C LEU A 156 -7.55 36.27 7.62
N HIS A 157 -8.03 36.51 8.84
CA HIS A 157 -9.10 37.48 9.13
C HIS A 157 -8.57 38.84 9.64
N ASP A 158 -7.25 39.03 9.79
CA ASP A 158 -6.65 40.31 10.16
C ASP A 158 -6.10 41.04 8.92
N CYS A 159 -6.73 42.17 8.57
CA CYS A 159 -6.33 43.05 7.48
C CYS A 159 -4.92 43.67 7.62
N ASP A 160 -4.30 43.59 8.81
CA ASP A 160 -2.92 44.01 9.02
C ASP A 160 -1.90 42.88 8.86
N ALA A 161 -2.34 41.61 8.90
CA ALA A 161 -1.50 40.44 8.64
C ALA A 161 -1.51 40.03 7.16
N CYS A 162 -2.61 40.30 6.47
CA CYS A 162 -2.77 40.13 5.03
C CYS A 162 -2.86 41.51 4.36
N ALA A 163 -1.75 42.27 4.41
CA ALA A 163 -1.67 43.57 3.75
C ALA A 163 -1.70 43.44 2.21
N THR A 164 -1.16 42.32 1.70
CA THR A 164 -1.17 41.96 0.28
C THR A 164 -1.85 40.60 0.03
N ASP A 165 -2.37 40.40 -1.19
CA ASP A 165 -2.92 39.11 -1.62
C ASP A 165 -1.88 37.98 -1.54
N ALA A 166 -0.60 38.29 -1.80
CA ALA A 166 0.49 37.32 -1.76
C ALA A 166 0.79 36.77 -0.34
N GLU A 167 0.68 37.62 0.69
CA GLU A 167 0.80 37.19 2.09
C GLU A 167 -0.38 36.30 2.50
N CYS A 168 -1.59 36.67 2.08
CA CYS A 168 -2.80 35.87 2.29
C CYS A 168 -2.67 34.48 1.64
N ASP A 169 -2.27 34.41 0.38
CA ASP A 169 -2.06 33.16 -0.36
C ASP A 169 -0.94 32.30 0.27
N SER A 170 0.13 32.91 0.76
CA SER A 170 1.21 32.22 1.47
C SER A 170 0.70 31.52 2.74
N ILE A 171 -0.07 32.22 3.59
CA ILE A 171 -0.66 31.64 4.80
C ILE A 171 -1.68 30.56 4.44
N GLN A 172 -2.51 30.76 3.42
CA GLN A 172 -3.45 29.73 2.94
C GLN A 172 -2.72 28.47 2.43
N GLN A 173 -1.66 28.62 1.63
CA GLN A 173 -0.88 27.50 1.11
C GLN A 173 -0.19 26.73 2.23
N ALA A 174 0.40 27.44 3.20
CA ALA A 174 1.05 26.85 4.37
C ALA A 174 0.03 26.06 5.23
N THR A 175 -1.17 26.60 5.43
CA THR A 175 -2.29 25.98 6.14
C THR A 175 -2.76 24.69 5.46
N ARG A 176 -3.04 24.75 4.14
CA ARG A 176 -3.44 23.59 3.33
C ARG A 176 -2.36 22.49 3.34
N SER A 177 -1.08 22.89 3.29
CA SER A 177 0.05 21.96 3.34
C SER A 177 0.18 21.27 4.69
N LEU A 178 -0.01 22.00 5.80
CA LEU A 178 0.00 21.45 7.16
C LEU A 178 -1.12 20.44 7.37
N ASP A 179 -2.37 20.82 7.06
CA ASP A 179 -3.54 19.94 7.20
C ASP A 179 -3.38 18.66 6.36
N ARG A 180 -2.93 18.77 5.10
CA ARG A 180 -2.69 17.62 4.23
C ARG A 180 -1.63 16.67 4.80
N ARG A 181 -0.48 17.20 5.27
CA ARG A 181 0.60 16.39 5.87
C ARG A 181 0.13 15.71 7.15
N TRP A 182 -0.55 16.44 8.02
CA TRP A 182 -1.11 15.91 9.26
C TRP A 182 -2.10 14.76 9.02
N ARG A 183 -3.07 14.94 8.11
CA ARG A 183 -4.01 13.86 7.72
C ARG A 183 -3.28 12.63 7.17
N ASN A 184 -2.26 12.84 6.35
CA ASN A 184 -1.44 11.76 5.79
C ASN A 184 -0.68 10.99 6.87
N ILE A 185 -0.06 11.68 7.85
CA ILE A 185 0.61 11.06 9.00
C ILE A 185 -0.35 10.20 9.81
N CYS A 186 -1.55 10.72 10.13
CA CYS A 186 -2.58 9.97 10.85
C CYS A 186 -3.04 8.72 10.08
N ALA A 187 -3.23 8.84 8.75
CA ALA A 187 -3.60 7.71 7.90
C ALA A 187 -2.48 6.65 7.82
N MET A 188 -1.24 7.07 7.56
CA MET A 188 -0.07 6.19 7.50
C MET A 188 0.20 5.47 8.83
N SER A 189 0.03 6.14 9.97
CA SER A 189 0.16 5.52 11.30
C SER A 189 -0.87 4.41 11.50
N MET A 190 -2.13 4.68 11.15
CA MET A 190 -3.21 3.69 11.26
C MET A 190 -3.00 2.51 10.30
N GLU A 191 -2.65 2.77 9.04
CA GLU A 191 -2.34 1.73 8.05
C GLU A 191 -1.16 0.85 8.51
N ARG A 192 -0.09 1.47 9.02
CA ARG A 192 1.09 0.78 9.53
C ARG A 192 0.75 -0.15 10.69
N ARG A 193 -0.10 0.28 11.64
CA ARG A 193 -0.62 -0.59 12.72
C ARG A 193 -1.43 -1.76 12.17
N LEU A 194 -2.42 -1.48 11.31
CA LEU A 194 -3.27 -2.52 10.70
C LEU A 194 -2.46 -3.55 9.91
N LYS A 195 -1.39 -3.12 9.22
CA LYS A 195 -0.49 -4.00 8.48
C LYS A 195 0.28 -4.97 9.37
N ILE A 196 0.66 -4.56 10.58
CA ILE A 196 1.29 -5.45 11.59
C ILE A 196 0.27 -6.47 12.09
N GLU A 197 -0.94 -6.02 12.42
CA GLU A 197 -2.02 -6.88 12.94
C GLU A 197 -2.48 -7.93 11.91
N GLU A 198 -2.65 -7.53 10.65
CA GLU A 198 -2.99 -8.49 9.57
C GLU A 198 -1.80 -9.42 9.26
N THR A 199 -0.54 -8.93 9.35
CA THR A 199 0.63 -9.82 9.20
C THR A 199 0.61 -10.93 10.26
N TRP A 200 0.30 -10.59 11.50
CA TRP A 200 0.16 -11.57 12.58
C TRP A 200 -0.95 -12.59 12.29
N GLN A 201 -2.14 -12.16 11.87
CA GLN A 201 -3.23 -13.07 11.52
C GLN A 201 -2.85 -14.04 10.39
N LEU A 202 -2.10 -13.57 9.38
CA LEU A 202 -1.60 -14.43 8.30
C LEU A 202 -0.53 -15.41 8.77
N TRP A 203 0.36 -15.00 9.67
CA TRP A 203 1.34 -15.88 10.30
C TRP A 203 0.69 -16.94 11.17
N GLN A 204 -0.24 -16.57 12.06
CA GLN A 204 -0.98 -17.53 12.89
C GLN A 204 -1.63 -18.60 12.02
N LYS A 205 -2.37 -18.19 10.99
CA LYS A 205 -3.02 -19.13 10.08
C LYS A 205 -2.02 -20.05 9.37
N PHE A 206 -0.91 -19.51 8.87
CA PHE A 206 0.13 -20.30 8.23
C PHE A 206 0.77 -21.31 9.19
N LEU A 207 1.10 -20.88 10.41
CA LEU A 207 1.74 -21.73 11.42
C LEU A 207 0.79 -22.82 11.93
N ASP A 208 -0.49 -22.51 12.14
CA ASP A 208 -1.53 -23.46 12.54
C ASP A 208 -1.80 -24.51 11.45
N ASP A 209 -1.98 -24.07 10.19
CA ASP A 209 -2.20 -24.97 9.05
C ASP A 209 -0.94 -25.83 8.79
N TYR A 210 0.26 -25.26 8.91
CA TYR A 210 1.53 -26.01 8.78
C TYR A 210 1.72 -27.03 9.91
N SER A 211 1.46 -26.67 11.18
CA SER A 211 1.61 -27.59 12.31
C SER A 211 0.73 -28.84 12.14
N ARG A 212 -0.53 -28.65 11.70
CA ARG A 212 -1.45 -29.77 11.44
C ARG A 212 -0.97 -30.67 10.30
N PHE A 213 -0.43 -30.07 9.25
CA PHE A 213 0.17 -30.80 8.13
C PHE A 213 1.43 -31.56 8.57
N GLU A 214 2.28 -30.96 9.42
CA GLU A 214 3.49 -31.57 9.97
C GLU A 214 3.18 -32.77 10.90
N ASP A 215 2.15 -32.67 11.74
CA ASP A 215 1.68 -33.78 12.58
C ASP A 215 1.20 -34.97 11.73
N TRP A 216 0.39 -34.67 10.69
CA TRP A 216 -0.06 -35.67 9.72
C TRP A 216 1.12 -36.28 8.94
N LEU A 217 2.07 -35.46 8.49
CA LEU A 217 3.22 -35.87 7.70
C LEU A 217 4.14 -36.76 8.52
N THR A 218 4.43 -36.39 9.77
CA THR A 218 5.22 -37.16 10.73
C THR A 218 4.58 -38.52 11.03
N THR A 219 3.25 -38.56 11.16
CA THR A 219 2.50 -39.81 11.35
C THR A 219 2.56 -40.70 10.09
N SER A 220 2.43 -40.09 8.92
CA SER A 220 2.45 -40.76 7.62
C SER A 220 3.84 -41.31 7.27
N GLU A 221 4.91 -40.57 7.57
CA GLU A 221 6.30 -41.01 7.46
C GLU A 221 6.57 -42.24 8.35
N ARG A 222 6.07 -42.26 9.59
CA ARG A 222 6.15 -43.42 10.49
C ARG A 222 5.41 -44.63 9.92
N THR A 223 4.19 -44.45 9.39
CA THR A 223 3.43 -45.52 8.75
C THR A 223 4.17 -46.09 7.53
N ALA A 224 4.84 -45.24 6.74
CA ALA A 224 5.65 -45.68 5.62
C ALA A 224 7.00 -46.32 6.02
N ALA A 225 7.49 -46.11 7.25
CA ALA A 225 8.86 -46.47 7.66
C ALA A 225 9.13 -47.99 7.69
N PHE A 226 8.14 -48.80 8.06
CA PHE A 226 8.29 -50.26 8.20
C PHE A 226 7.08 -51.02 7.59
N PRO A 227 7.00 -51.11 6.24
CA PRO A 227 5.90 -51.77 5.54
C PRO A 227 6.07 -53.29 5.47
N SER A 228 5.03 -54.06 5.79
CA SER A 228 4.99 -55.53 5.71
C SER A 228 4.98 -56.02 4.26
N SER A 229 6.14 -55.95 3.59
CA SER A 229 6.23 -55.98 2.12
C SER A 229 7.44 -56.73 1.56
N SER A 230 8.07 -57.56 2.39
CA SER A 230 9.18 -58.46 2.07
C SER A 230 9.33 -59.43 3.24
N GLY A 231 9.54 -60.73 2.99
CA GLY A 231 9.66 -61.73 4.07
C GLY A 231 8.39 -61.83 4.92
N VAL A 232 7.23 -61.90 4.27
CA VAL A 232 5.90 -61.99 4.91
C VAL A 232 5.00 -62.87 4.06
N LEU A 233 4.01 -63.51 4.71
CA LEU A 233 3.04 -64.37 4.02
C LEU A 233 2.24 -63.61 2.95
N TYR A 234 1.86 -64.30 1.88
CA TYR A 234 1.04 -63.78 0.77
C TYR A 234 -0.25 -63.11 1.26
N THR A 235 -0.93 -63.72 2.24
CA THR A 235 -2.14 -63.15 2.86
C THR A 235 -1.86 -61.80 3.52
N VAL A 236 -0.78 -61.69 4.29
CA VAL A 236 -0.32 -60.46 4.95
C VAL A 236 0.08 -59.41 3.93
N ALA A 237 0.81 -59.79 2.87
CA ALA A 237 1.17 -58.88 1.78
C ALA A 237 -0.07 -58.36 1.01
N LYS A 238 -1.09 -59.19 0.82
CA LYS A 238 -2.35 -58.83 0.15
C LYS A 238 -3.21 -57.89 1.00
N GLU A 239 -3.17 -58.00 2.32
CA GLU A 239 -3.77 -57.04 3.24
C GLU A 239 -2.98 -55.73 3.30
N GLU A 240 -1.66 -55.80 3.41
CA GLU A 240 -0.78 -54.62 3.41
C GLU A 240 -0.88 -53.83 2.10
N LEU A 241 -1.06 -54.52 0.96
CA LEU A 241 -1.34 -53.89 -0.34
C LEU A 241 -2.61 -53.04 -0.28
N LYS A 242 -3.74 -53.61 0.16
CA LYS A 242 -5.02 -52.88 0.29
C LYS A 242 -4.88 -51.67 1.22
N LYS A 243 -4.18 -51.84 2.34
CA LYS A 243 -3.86 -50.76 3.30
C LYS A 243 -3.02 -49.66 2.66
N PHE A 244 -1.97 -49.99 1.92
CA PHE A 244 -1.13 -49.00 1.24
C PHE A 244 -1.83 -48.33 0.05
N GLU A 245 -2.78 -48.98 -0.61
CA GLU A 245 -3.63 -48.32 -1.63
C GLU A 245 -4.60 -47.31 -0.99
N ALA A 246 -5.18 -47.63 0.17
CA ALA A 246 -5.96 -46.66 0.96
C ALA A 246 -5.10 -45.48 1.43
N PHE A 247 -3.91 -45.77 1.97
CA PHE A 247 -2.96 -44.75 2.41
C PHE A 247 -2.46 -43.87 1.25
N GLN A 248 -2.25 -44.44 0.05
CA GLN A 248 -1.91 -43.65 -1.14
C GLN A 248 -2.98 -42.61 -1.47
N ARG A 249 -4.28 -42.93 -1.34
CA ARG A 249 -5.36 -41.94 -1.55
C ARG A 249 -5.25 -40.79 -0.55
N GLN A 250 -5.04 -41.07 0.74
CA GLN A 250 -4.83 -40.06 1.77
C GLN A 250 -3.61 -39.16 1.49
N VAL A 251 -2.50 -39.73 1.00
CA VAL A 251 -1.32 -38.95 0.58
C VAL A 251 -1.63 -38.04 -0.61
N HIS A 252 -2.45 -38.46 -1.58
CA HIS A 252 -2.88 -37.59 -2.68
C HIS A 252 -3.85 -36.49 -2.22
N GLU A 253 -4.78 -36.80 -1.31
CA GLU A 253 -5.71 -35.81 -0.72
C GLU A 253 -4.95 -34.70 0.04
N SER A 254 -3.88 -35.06 0.75
CA SER A 254 -3.02 -34.11 1.49
C SER A 254 -2.33 -33.07 0.60
N LEU A 255 -2.18 -33.31 -0.71
CA LEU A 255 -1.60 -32.34 -1.65
C LEU A 255 -2.34 -31.00 -1.61
N THR A 256 -3.67 -31.04 -1.46
CA THR A 256 -4.51 -29.82 -1.37
C THR A 256 -4.16 -28.95 -0.15
N GLN A 257 -3.74 -29.56 0.95
CA GLN A 257 -3.30 -28.87 2.17
C GLN A 257 -1.90 -28.26 1.97
N LEU A 258 -0.98 -29.01 1.36
CA LEU A 258 0.35 -28.52 1.00
C LEU A 258 0.28 -27.35 0.00
N GLU A 259 -0.60 -27.43 -1.01
CA GLU A 259 -0.85 -26.34 -1.97
C GLU A 259 -1.43 -25.09 -1.30
N LEU A 260 -2.32 -25.26 -0.31
CA LEU A 260 -2.86 -24.17 0.50
C LEU A 260 -1.74 -23.48 1.31
N ILE A 261 -0.90 -24.24 2.01
CA ILE A 261 0.27 -23.72 2.75
C ILE A 261 1.21 -22.98 1.79
N ASN A 262 1.54 -23.59 0.64
CA ASN A 262 2.32 -22.97 -0.43
C ASN A 262 1.69 -21.68 -0.96
N LYS A 263 0.35 -21.59 -1.03
CA LYS A 263 -0.38 -20.38 -1.44
C LYS A 263 -0.31 -19.29 -0.37
N GLN A 264 -0.42 -19.65 0.91
CA GLN A 264 -0.31 -18.71 2.03
C GLN A 264 1.09 -18.09 2.11
N TYR A 265 2.15 -18.91 2.02
CA TYR A 265 3.52 -18.40 1.96
C TYR A 265 3.77 -17.51 0.73
N ARG A 266 3.27 -17.89 -0.46
CA ARG A 266 3.36 -17.03 -1.65
C ARG A 266 2.66 -15.68 -1.47
N ARG A 267 1.56 -15.62 -0.69
CA ARG A 267 0.91 -14.36 -0.30
C ARG A 267 1.82 -13.53 0.60
N LEU A 268 2.34 -14.12 1.67
CA LEU A 268 3.26 -13.46 2.62
C LEU A 268 4.50 -12.88 1.91
N ALA A 269 5.12 -13.66 1.00
CA ALA A 269 6.28 -13.22 0.24
C ALA A 269 5.97 -12.04 -0.71
N ARG A 270 4.85 -12.09 -1.45
CA ARG A 270 4.45 -11.00 -2.37
C ARG A 270 4.11 -9.70 -1.66
N GLU A 271 3.57 -9.78 -0.45
CA GLU A 271 3.19 -8.62 0.35
C GLU A 271 4.34 -8.08 1.24
N ASN A 272 5.55 -8.65 1.12
CA ASN A 272 6.73 -8.35 1.95
C ASN A 272 6.44 -8.53 3.46
N ARG A 273 5.79 -9.64 3.82
CA ARG A 273 5.41 -10.03 5.19
C ARG A 273 6.14 -11.29 5.67
N THR A 274 7.33 -11.58 5.14
CA THR A 274 8.18 -12.70 5.59
C THR A 274 9.18 -12.25 6.64
N ASP A 275 9.66 -13.18 7.45
CA ASP A 275 10.72 -12.95 8.42
C ASP A 275 12.10 -12.91 7.77
N SER A 276 12.99 -12.07 8.31
CA SER A 276 14.37 -11.91 7.81
C SER A 276 15.22 -13.16 8.04
N ALA A 277 14.94 -13.91 9.11
CA ALA A 277 15.54 -15.22 9.38
C ALA A 277 15.15 -16.32 8.36
N CYS A 278 14.26 -16.03 7.41
CA CYS A 278 13.80 -16.94 6.36
C CYS A 278 13.13 -18.24 6.87
N ARG A 279 12.68 -18.29 8.13
CA ARG A 279 12.09 -19.49 8.73
C ARG A 279 10.81 -19.93 8.02
N LEU A 280 9.95 -18.99 7.63
CA LEU A 280 8.73 -19.32 6.86
C LEU A 280 9.06 -19.99 5.52
N LYS A 281 10.14 -19.54 4.85
CA LYS A 281 10.64 -20.13 3.60
C LYS A 281 11.21 -21.53 3.82
N GLN A 282 11.96 -21.72 4.90
CA GLN A 282 12.54 -23.01 5.26
C GLN A 282 11.45 -24.05 5.57
N MET A 283 10.47 -23.72 6.42
CA MET A 283 9.33 -24.59 6.74
C MET A 283 8.60 -25.07 5.47
N VAL A 284 8.30 -24.15 4.55
CA VAL A 284 7.70 -24.52 3.27
C VAL A 284 8.58 -25.46 2.47
N HIS A 285 9.88 -25.18 2.34
CA HIS A 285 10.79 -26.03 1.58
C HIS A 285 10.87 -27.46 2.16
N GLU A 286 11.03 -27.57 3.48
CA GLU A 286 11.10 -28.84 4.21
C GLU A 286 9.80 -29.63 4.11
N GLY A 287 8.64 -28.98 4.27
CA GLY A 287 7.33 -29.62 4.13
C GLY A 287 7.09 -30.21 2.73
N ASN A 288 7.45 -29.47 1.66
CA ASN A 288 7.38 -29.99 0.29
C ASN A 288 8.36 -31.16 0.08
N GLN A 289 9.61 -31.04 0.54
CA GLN A 289 10.63 -32.08 0.36
C GLN A 289 10.25 -33.38 1.09
N ARG A 290 9.73 -33.29 2.31
CA ARG A 290 9.24 -34.43 3.10
C ARG A 290 8.04 -35.10 2.44
N TRP A 291 7.08 -34.32 1.94
CA TRP A 291 5.92 -34.85 1.21
C TRP A 291 6.34 -35.58 -0.08
N ASP A 292 7.22 -35.00 -0.88
CA ASP A 292 7.81 -35.62 -2.06
C ASP A 292 8.46 -36.98 -1.74
N ASN A 293 9.24 -37.03 -0.65
CA ASN A 293 9.93 -38.24 -0.20
C ASN A 293 8.93 -39.31 0.27
N LEU A 294 7.89 -38.91 1.01
CA LEU A 294 6.79 -39.79 1.42
C LEU A 294 6.06 -40.37 0.19
N GLN A 295 5.69 -39.53 -0.79
CA GLN A 295 5.00 -39.97 -2.00
C GLN A 295 5.85 -40.97 -2.81
N LYS A 296 7.14 -40.68 -3.03
CA LYS A 296 8.09 -41.59 -3.70
C LYS A 296 8.22 -42.92 -2.95
N ARG A 297 8.28 -42.86 -1.61
CA ARG A 297 8.37 -44.05 -0.75
C ARG A 297 7.12 -44.92 -0.83
N VAL A 298 5.92 -44.33 -0.70
CA VAL A 298 4.63 -45.04 -0.83
C VAL A 298 4.50 -45.70 -2.21
N SER A 299 4.83 -44.99 -3.29
CA SER A 299 4.83 -45.55 -4.65
C SER A 299 5.78 -46.74 -4.81
N SER A 300 6.97 -46.70 -4.19
CA SER A 300 7.93 -47.82 -4.23
C SER A 300 7.43 -49.04 -3.45
N ILE A 301 6.81 -48.83 -2.28
CA ILE A 301 6.21 -49.89 -1.46
C ILE A 301 5.07 -50.58 -2.22
N LEU A 302 4.16 -49.79 -2.79
CA LEU A 302 3.06 -50.30 -3.61
C LEU A 302 3.54 -51.08 -4.82
N ARG A 303 4.57 -50.59 -5.54
CA ARG A 303 5.14 -51.30 -6.67
C ARG A 303 5.71 -52.66 -6.27
N ARG A 304 6.38 -52.76 -5.10
CA ARG A 304 6.88 -54.05 -4.59
C ARG A 304 5.75 -54.99 -4.20
N LEU A 305 4.76 -54.50 -3.44
CA LEU A 305 3.60 -55.29 -3.02
C LEU A 305 2.81 -55.82 -4.22
N LYS A 306 2.49 -54.97 -5.20
CA LYS A 306 1.76 -55.37 -6.42
C LYS A 306 2.53 -56.39 -7.27
N HIS A 307 3.85 -56.28 -7.35
CA HIS A 307 4.66 -57.26 -8.05
C HIS A 307 4.65 -58.61 -7.35
N PHE A 308 4.82 -58.62 -6.02
CA PHE A 308 4.81 -59.83 -5.21
C PHE A 308 3.45 -60.55 -5.23
N THR A 309 2.35 -59.84 -4.97
CA THR A 309 1.01 -60.44 -5.03
C THR A 309 0.63 -60.85 -6.46
N GLY A 310 1.00 -60.03 -7.45
CA GLY A 310 0.73 -60.30 -8.86
C GLY A 310 1.39 -61.59 -9.36
N GLN A 311 2.65 -61.87 -8.98
CA GLN A 311 3.31 -63.12 -9.36
C GLN A 311 2.57 -64.36 -8.83
N ARG A 312 2.02 -64.30 -7.60
CA ARG A 312 1.23 -65.40 -7.04
C ARG A 312 -0.13 -65.53 -7.74
N GLU A 313 -0.82 -64.42 -8.00
CA GLU A 313 -2.11 -64.40 -8.71
C GLU A 313 -1.99 -64.84 -10.18
N GLU A 314 -0.89 -64.50 -10.86
CA GLU A 314 -0.57 -64.96 -12.22
C GLU A 314 -0.35 -66.48 -12.26
N PHE A 315 0.41 -67.04 -11.30
CA PHE A 315 0.60 -68.49 -11.14
C PHE A 315 -0.74 -69.21 -10.87
N GLU A 316 -1.53 -68.73 -9.90
CA GLU A 316 -2.85 -69.30 -9.55
C GLU A 316 -3.76 -69.32 -10.80
N THR A 317 -3.85 -68.21 -11.54
CA THR A 317 -4.66 -68.10 -12.76
C THR A 317 -4.19 -69.05 -13.87
N ALA A 318 -2.88 -69.19 -14.06
CA ALA A 318 -2.31 -70.04 -15.10
C ALA A 318 -2.49 -71.54 -14.78
N ARG A 319 -2.28 -71.93 -13.52
CA ARG A 319 -2.56 -73.27 -12.98
C ARG A 319 -4.02 -73.64 -13.17
N ASP A 320 -4.95 -72.79 -12.71
CA ASP A 320 -6.39 -73.04 -12.79
C ASP A 320 -6.86 -73.21 -14.25
N SER A 321 -6.28 -72.44 -15.18
CA SER A 321 -6.52 -72.60 -16.61
C SER A 321 -6.09 -73.97 -17.16
N ILE A 322 -5.04 -74.59 -16.63
CA ILE A 322 -4.63 -75.96 -17.02
C ILE A 322 -5.51 -77.00 -16.31
N LEU A 323 -5.84 -76.82 -15.02
CA LEU A 323 -6.72 -77.74 -14.30
C LEU A 323 -8.09 -77.88 -14.96
N VAL A 324 -8.67 -76.77 -15.44
CA VAL A 324 -9.93 -76.79 -16.21
C VAL A 324 -9.78 -77.55 -17.53
N TRP A 325 -8.68 -77.36 -18.26
CA TRP A 325 -8.43 -78.09 -19.52
C TRP A 325 -8.21 -79.59 -19.29
N LEU A 326 -7.45 -79.98 -18.27
CA LEU A 326 -7.28 -81.39 -17.87
C LEU A 326 -8.62 -82.03 -17.49
N THR A 327 -9.46 -81.30 -16.74
CA THR A 327 -10.80 -81.76 -16.34
C THR A 327 -11.69 -81.98 -17.55
N GLU A 328 -11.74 -81.04 -18.48
CA GLU A 328 -12.50 -81.18 -19.72
C GLU A 328 -11.99 -82.36 -20.56
N MET A 329 -10.67 -82.52 -20.71
CA MET A 329 -10.09 -83.63 -21.47
C MET A 329 -10.38 -85.00 -20.82
N ASP A 330 -10.33 -85.12 -19.49
CA ASP A 330 -10.67 -86.36 -18.78
C ASP A 330 -12.17 -86.70 -18.85
N LEU A 331 -13.06 -85.69 -18.84
CA LEU A 331 -14.48 -85.85 -19.08
C LEU A 331 -14.75 -86.32 -20.52
N GLN A 332 -14.13 -85.70 -21.52
CA GLN A 332 -14.27 -86.13 -22.92
C GLN A 332 -13.68 -87.54 -23.13
N LEU A 333 -12.55 -87.87 -22.51
CA LEU A 333 -11.97 -89.21 -22.52
C LEU A 333 -12.91 -90.25 -21.90
N THR A 334 -13.54 -89.92 -20.77
CA THR A 334 -14.60 -90.73 -20.14
C THR A 334 -15.79 -90.94 -21.08
N ASN A 335 -16.21 -89.90 -21.82
CA ASN A 335 -17.24 -90.01 -22.84
C ASN A 335 -16.83 -90.97 -23.97
N ILE A 336 -15.61 -90.85 -24.50
CA ILE A 336 -15.10 -91.73 -25.57
C ILE A 336 -14.97 -93.19 -25.07
N GLU A 337 -14.48 -93.39 -23.84
CA GLU A 337 -14.27 -94.72 -23.24
C GLU A 337 -15.57 -95.48 -22.99
N HIS A 338 -16.60 -94.82 -22.45
CA HIS A 338 -17.77 -95.50 -21.89
C HIS A 338 -19.12 -95.19 -22.55
N PHE A 339 -19.28 -94.04 -23.20
CA PHE A 339 -20.58 -93.55 -23.68
C PHE A 339 -20.66 -93.36 -25.20
N SER A 340 -19.51 -93.20 -25.87
CA SER A 340 -19.44 -93.01 -27.31
C SER A 340 -19.73 -94.32 -28.07
N GLU A 341 -20.70 -94.25 -28.98
CA GLU A 341 -21.04 -95.31 -29.95
C GLU A 341 -20.13 -95.31 -31.20
N CYS A 342 -19.10 -94.45 -31.27
CA CYS A 342 -18.17 -94.40 -32.39
C CYS A 342 -17.38 -95.71 -32.57
N ASP A 343 -17.01 -96.04 -33.81
CA ASP A 343 -16.15 -97.17 -34.10
C ASP A 343 -14.71 -96.98 -33.58
N VAL A 344 -13.94 -98.07 -33.59
CA VAL A 344 -12.55 -98.09 -33.06
C VAL A 344 -11.64 -97.11 -33.79
N HIS A 345 -11.76 -96.93 -35.11
CA HIS A 345 -10.92 -95.99 -35.87
C HIS A 345 -11.28 -94.53 -35.54
N ALA A 346 -12.56 -94.22 -35.40
CA ALA A 346 -13.03 -92.90 -34.98
C ALA A 346 -12.54 -92.55 -33.56
N LYS A 347 -12.58 -93.50 -32.61
CA LYS A 347 -12.02 -93.32 -31.26
C LYS A 347 -10.50 -93.15 -31.29
N ILE A 348 -9.76 -93.94 -32.08
CA ILE A 348 -8.31 -93.76 -32.27
C ILE A 348 -7.98 -92.37 -32.82
N LYS A 349 -8.76 -91.85 -33.78
CA LYS A 349 -8.58 -90.50 -34.34
C LYS A 349 -8.79 -89.40 -33.28
N GLN A 350 -9.80 -89.53 -32.41
CA GLN A 350 -10.03 -88.59 -31.32
C GLN A 350 -8.88 -88.61 -30.29
N LEU A 351 -8.34 -89.79 -29.98
CA LEU A 351 -7.18 -89.90 -29.08
C LEU A 351 -5.89 -89.31 -29.68
N LYS A 352 -5.69 -89.40 -31.00
CA LYS A 352 -4.60 -88.67 -31.68
C LYS A 352 -4.78 -87.15 -31.58
N ALA A 353 -6.02 -86.65 -31.61
CA ALA A 353 -6.28 -85.23 -31.37
C ALA A 353 -5.94 -84.82 -29.93
N PHE A 354 -6.31 -85.62 -28.92
CA PHE A 354 -5.88 -85.36 -27.52
C PHE A 354 -4.36 -85.39 -27.36
N GLN A 355 -3.66 -86.35 -27.97
CA GLN A 355 -2.18 -86.37 -27.97
C GLN A 355 -1.59 -85.08 -28.58
N GLN A 356 -2.21 -84.54 -29.64
CA GLN A 356 -1.82 -83.26 -30.22
C GLN A 356 -2.16 -82.07 -29.30
N GLU A 357 -3.30 -82.05 -28.63
CA GLU A 357 -3.63 -80.99 -27.66
C GLU A 357 -2.71 -81.00 -26.43
N ILE A 358 -2.29 -82.19 -25.98
CA ILE A 358 -1.28 -82.35 -24.92
C ILE A 358 0.06 -81.73 -25.37
N SER A 359 0.54 -82.04 -26.57
CA SER A 359 1.81 -81.50 -27.06
C SER A 359 1.78 -79.97 -27.25
N LEU A 360 0.63 -79.41 -27.63
CA LEU A 360 0.42 -77.96 -27.72
C LEU A 360 0.41 -77.27 -26.35
N ASN A 361 -0.12 -77.92 -25.31
CA ASN A 361 -0.17 -77.35 -23.95
C ASN A 361 1.10 -77.60 -23.12
N HIS A 362 1.95 -78.57 -23.49
CA HIS A 362 3.16 -78.95 -22.73
C HIS A 362 4.01 -77.75 -22.30
N ASN A 363 4.41 -76.85 -23.23
CA ASN A 363 5.22 -75.67 -22.91
C ASN A 363 4.57 -74.73 -21.87
N LYS A 364 3.23 -74.65 -21.82
CA LYS A 364 2.51 -73.86 -20.82
C LYS A 364 2.55 -74.52 -19.44
N ILE A 365 2.52 -75.86 -19.40
CA ILE A 365 2.65 -76.65 -18.18
C ILE A 365 4.09 -76.51 -17.62
N GLU A 366 5.12 -76.62 -18.48
CA GLU A 366 6.52 -76.32 -18.10
C GLU A 366 6.67 -74.94 -17.47
N GLN A 367 6.05 -73.93 -18.09
CA GLN A 367 6.15 -72.55 -17.63
C GLN A 367 5.50 -72.35 -16.26
N ILE A 368 4.33 -72.98 -16.01
CA ILE A 368 3.65 -72.92 -14.70
C ILE A 368 4.47 -73.62 -13.63
N ILE A 369 5.05 -74.78 -13.96
CA ILE A 369 5.95 -75.54 -13.08
C ILE A 369 7.17 -74.68 -12.68
N ALA A 370 7.90 -74.14 -13.66
CA ALA A 370 9.06 -73.30 -13.41
C ALA A 370 8.72 -71.99 -12.68
N GLN A 371 7.51 -71.45 -12.87
CA GLN A 371 7.01 -70.30 -12.09
C GLN A 371 6.73 -70.67 -10.64
N GLY A 372 6.08 -71.82 -10.38
CA GLY A 372 5.81 -72.29 -9.03
C GLY A 372 7.09 -72.63 -8.26
N GLU A 373 8.06 -73.30 -8.89
CA GLU A 373 9.39 -73.57 -8.31
C GLU A 373 10.12 -72.28 -7.92
N GLN A 374 10.10 -71.26 -8.80
CA GLN A 374 10.65 -69.94 -8.51
C GLN A 374 9.92 -69.20 -7.39
N LEU A 375 8.63 -69.49 -7.16
CA LEU A 375 7.89 -68.94 -6.03
C LEU A 375 8.23 -69.69 -4.73
N ILE A 376 8.39 -71.02 -4.76
CA ILE A 376 8.82 -71.82 -3.60
C ILE A 376 10.17 -71.31 -3.07
N GLU A 377 11.14 -71.04 -3.94
CA GLU A 377 12.47 -70.52 -3.56
C GLU A 377 12.42 -69.14 -2.86
N LYS A 378 11.43 -68.30 -3.19
CA LYS A 378 11.44 -66.85 -2.86
C LYS A 378 10.40 -66.43 -1.81
N ASN A 379 9.42 -67.27 -1.51
CA ASN A 379 8.36 -66.98 -0.55
C ASN A 379 8.68 -67.51 0.87
N GLU A 380 7.86 -67.12 1.83
CA GLU A 380 7.95 -67.65 3.20
C GLU A 380 7.64 -69.15 3.23
N PRO A 381 8.24 -69.94 4.15
CA PRO A 381 8.14 -71.42 4.13
C PRO A 381 6.71 -71.97 4.16
N LEU A 382 5.77 -71.26 4.81
CA LEU A 382 4.36 -71.65 4.86
C LEU A 382 3.63 -71.42 3.53
N ASP A 383 3.93 -70.33 2.83
CA ASP A 383 3.40 -70.13 1.48
C ASP A 383 4.04 -71.14 0.53
N ALA A 384 5.38 -71.30 0.60
CA ALA A 384 6.16 -72.21 -0.22
C ALA A 384 5.61 -73.65 -0.18
N ALA A 385 5.32 -74.18 1.00
CA ALA A 385 4.71 -75.51 1.16
C ALA A 385 3.33 -75.63 0.48
N VAL A 386 2.51 -74.58 0.49
CA VAL A 386 1.23 -74.56 -0.24
C VAL A 386 1.46 -74.51 -1.75
N ILE A 387 2.49 -73.81 -2.24
CA ILE A 387 2.82 -73.81 -3.69
C ILE A 387 3.34 -75.18 -4.13
N GLU A 388 4.12 -75.85 -3.28
CA GLU A 388 4.67 -77.19 -3.49
C GLU A 388 3.56 -78.24 -3.59
N GLU A 389 2.64 -78.28 -2.62
CA GLU A 389 1.46 -79.16 -2.63
C GLU A 389 0.64 -78.96 -3.91
N GLU A 390 0.31 -77.71 -4.26
CA GLU A 390 -0.48 -77.35 -5.45
C GLU A 390 0.23 -77.67 -6.78
N LEU A 391 1.57 -77.64 -6.81
CA LEU A 391 2.35 -78.08 -7.96
C LEU A 391 2.35 -79.61 -8.08
N ASP A 392 2.50 -80.33 -6.98
CA ASP A 392 2.49 -81.79 -6.97
C ASP A 392 1.11 -82.35 -7.34
N GLU A 393 0.03 -81.68 -6.93
CA GLU A 393 -1.32 -82.00 -7.41
C GLU A 393 -1.46 -81.81 -8.91
N LEU A 394 -0.98 -80.69 -9.46
CA LEU A 394 -0.99 -80.43 -10.90
C LEU A 394 -0.19 -81.49 -11.66
N ARG A 395 1.05 -81.80 -11.23
CA ARG A 395 1.92 -82.81 -11.87
C ARG A 395 1.25 -84.18 -11.88
N ARG A 396 0.68 -84.61 -10.74
CA ARG A 396 -0.03 -85.88 -10.60
C ARG A 396 -1.23 -85.96 -11.54
N TYR A 397 -2.04 -84.90 -11.60
CA TYR A 397 -3.22 -84.88 -12.46
C TYR A 397 -2.86 -84.89 -13.95
N CYS A 398 -1.82 -84.15 -14.36
CA CYS A 398 -1.24 -84.29 -15.71
C CYS A 398 -0.86 -85.74 -16.03
N GLN A 399 -0.09 -86.40 -15.15
CA GLN A 399 0.36 -87.79 -15.35
C GLN A 399 -0.81 -88.79 -15.42
N GLU A 400 -1.83 -88.61 -14.59
CA GLU A 400 -3.02 -89.47 -14.58
C GLU A 400 -3.80 -89.38 -15.89
N VAL A 401 -4.16 -88.16 -16.33
CA VAL A 401 -4.97 -87.94 -17.53
C VAL A 401 -4.17 -88.27 -18.80
N PHE A 402 -2.91 -87.82 -18.92
CA PHE A 402 -2.09 -88.13 -20.10
C PHE A 402 -1.80 -89.62 -20.20
N GLY A 403 -1.48 -90.26 -19.06
CA GLY A 403 -1.32 -91.70 -19.00
C GLY A 403 -2.61 -92.45 -19.31
N ARG A 404 -3.79 -91.91 -19.01
CA ARG A 404 -5.08 -92.52 -19.38
C ARG A 404 -5.31 -92.44 -20.90
N VAL A 405 -5.09 -91.28 -21.53
CA VAL A 405 -5.12 -91.13 -23.01
C VAL A 405 -4.19 -92.15 -23.67
N GLU A 406 -2.95 -92.24 -23.19
CA GLU A 406 -1.94 -93.13 -23.77
C GLU A 406 -2.29 -94.62 -23.58
N ARG A 407 -2.69 -95.03 -22.37
CA ARG A 407 -3.13 -96.41 -22.08
C ARG A 407 -4.34 -96.81 -22.91
N TYR A 408 -5.33 -95.93 -23.07
CA TYR A 408 -6.53 -96.22 -23.86
C TYR A 408 -6.23 -96.27 -25.36
N HIS A 409 -5.37 -95.38 -25.87
CA HIS A 409 -4.88 -95.43 -27.25
C HIS A 409 -4.13 -96.74 -27.56
N LYS A 410 -3.17 -97.12 -26.71
CA LYS A 410 -2.44 -98.40 -26.79
C LYS A 410 -3.38 -99.62 -26.70
N LYS A 411 -4.49 -99.53 -25.95
CA LYS A 411 -5.51 -100.58 -25.84
C LYS A 411 -6.33 -100.74 -27.12
N LEU A 412 -6.77 -99.64 -27.75
CA LEU A 412 -7.57 -99.68 -28.98
C LEU A 412 -6.77 -100.16 -30.19
N ILE A 413 -5.50 -99.75 -30.33
CA ILE A 413 -4.63 -100.19 -31.44
C ILE A 413 -4.34 -101.71 -31.38
N ARG A 414 -4.37 -102.31 -30.19
CA ARG A 414 -4.15 -103.75 -29.99
C ARG A 414 -5.40 -104.62 -30.15
N LEU A 415 -6.56 -104.03 -30.47
CA LEU A 415 -7.80 -104.77 -30.66
C LEU A 415 -7.83 -105.40 -32.07
N PRO A 416 -8.01 -106.73 -32.22
CA PRO A 416 -8.15 -107.33 -33.55
C PRO A 416 -9.42 -106.81 -34.22
N LEU A 417 -9.27 -106.17 -35.38
CA LEU A 417 -10.39 -105.71 -36.19
C LEU A 417 -10.90 -106.89 -37.04
N PRO A 418 -12.21 -107.22 -36.99
CA PRO A 418 -12.78 -108.29 -37.81
C PRO A 418 -13.05 -107.78 -39.24
N ASP A 419 -11.98 -107.58 -40.01
CA ASP A 419 -12.03 -107.55 -41.49
C ASP A 419 -10.66 -107.80 -42.16
N ASP A 420 -9.53 -107.73 -41.43
CA ASP A 420 -8.18 -108.04 -41.97
C ASP A 420 -7.88 -109.55 -42.02
N GLU A 421 -8.66 -110.33 -42.78
CA GLU A 421 -8.10 -111.52 -43.43
C GLU A 421 -7.60 -111.15 -44.83
N HIS A 422 -6.28 -111.29 -45.04
CA HIS A 422 -5.49 -110.91 -46.23
C HIS A 422 -5.16 -109.40 -46.29
N ASP A 423 -4.02 -108.93 -45.77
CA ASP A 423 -2.71 -109.24 -46.38
C ASP A 423 -1.52 -109.17 -45.39
N LEU A 424 -0.61 -110.15 -45.48
CA LEU A 424 0.61 -110.23 -44.66
C LEU A 424 1.86 -109.87 -45.50
N SER A 425 2.01 -108.59 -45.86
CA SER A 425 3.32 -107.99 -46.27
C SER A 425 3.19 -106.48 -46.54
N ASP A 426 3.42 -105.63 -45.51
CA ASP A 426 4.01 -104.27 -45.58
C ASP A 426 3.60 -103.41 -44.37
N ARG A 427 3.98 -103.82 -43.14
CA ARG A 427 3.69 -103.03 -41.93
C ARG A 427 4.80 -102.97 -40.87
N GLU A 428 6.06 -102.98 -41.31
CA GLU A 428 7.25 -102.77 -40.46
C GLU A 428 7.83 -101.33 -40.50
N LEU A 429 7.11 -100.34 -41.08
CA LEU A 429 7.62 -98.96 -41.26
C LEU A 429 6.73 -97.83 -40.69
N GLU A 430 5.85 -98.11 -39.71
CA GLU A 430 5.06 -97.08 -38.99
C GLU A 430 5.09 -97.22 -37.44
N LEU A 431 6.16 -97.78 -36.87
CA LEU A 431 6.30 -97.97 -35.41
C LEU A 431 7.09 -96.86 -34.69
N ASP A 432 7.61 -95.87 -35.42
CA ASP A 432 8.55 -94.86 -34.88
C ASP A 432 7.84 -93.63 -34.26
N ASP A 433 6.64 -93.28 -34.72
CA ASP A 433 5.92 -92.07 -34.28
C ASP A 433 5.31 -92.18 -32.86
N SER A 434 5.26 -93.38 -32.29
CA SER A 434 4.88 -93.60 -30.88
C SER A 434 6.05 -93.37 -29.90
N ALA A 435 7.30 -93.28 -30.37
CA ALA A 435 8.46 -93.05 -29.51
C ALA A 435 8.52 -91.58 -29.03
N ALA A 436 8.10 -90.63 -29.88
CA ALA A 436 8.17 -89.19 -29.60
C ALA A 436 7.34 -88.70 -28.39
N LEU A 437 6.37 -89.49 -27.92
CA LEU A 437 5.59 -89.21 -26.69
C LEU A 437 6.14 -89.92 -25.44
N SER A 438 7.04 -90.90 -25.60
CA SER A 438 7.64 -91.64 -24.48
C SER A 438 8.79 -90.87 -23.80
N ASP A 439 9.37 -89.88 -24.49
CA ASP A 439 10.44 -89.00 -23.97
C ASP A 439 9.95 -87.91 -23.01
N LEU A 440 8.63 -87.78 -22.79
CA LEU A 440 8.03 -86.88 -21.79
C LEU A 440 8.12 -87.45 -20.35
N HIS A 441 9.13 -88.27 -20.07
CA HIS A 441 9.33 -88.88 -18.76
C HIS A 441 9.87 -87.85 -17.75
N TRP A 442 8.94 -87.21 -17.05
CA TRP A 442 9.20 -86.38 -15.88
C TRP A 442 10.09 -87.09 -14.86
N HIS A 443 11.33 -86.64 -14.73
CA HIS A 443 12.24 -87.14 -13.71
C HIS A 443 11.88 -86.60 -12.33
N ASP A 444 11.33 -87.48 -11.51
CA ASP A 444 11.24 -87.29 -10.06
C ASP A 444 12.64 -86.97 -9.49
N THR A 445 12.79 -85.75 -8.99
CA THR A 445 14.04 -85.24 -8.41
C THR A 445 13.82 -84.91 -6.92
N SER A 446 13.22 -85.86 -6.18
CA SER A 446 12.85 -85.69 -4.76
C SER A 446 13.57 -86.65 -3.79
N ALA A 447 14.79 -87.10 -4.11
CA ALA A 447 15.67 -87.76 -3.13
C ALA A 447 17.17 -87.53 -3.41
N ASP A 448 17.95 -87.42 -2.33
CA ASP A 448 19.43 -87.42 -2.26
C ASP A 448 20.21 -86.33 -3.04
N SER A 449 20.42 -85.18 -2.38
CA SER A 449 21.75 -84.51 -2.37
C SER A 449 21.90 -83.50 -1.22
N VAL A 450 22.37 -83.99 -0.07
CA VAL A 450 22.98 -83.14 0.96
C VAL A 450 24.48 -83.06 0.69
N LEU A 451 25.00 -81.85 0.40
CA LEU A 451 26.30 -81.32 0.90
C LEU A 451 26.68 -79.95 0.27
N SER A 452 26.71 -78.94 1.14
CA SER A 452 27.54 -77.70 1.27
C SER A 452 28.55 -77.20 0.18
N PRO A 453 28.93 -75.90 0.21
CA PRO A 453 28.96 -75.09 -1.03
C PRO A 453 30.29 -74.38 -1.43
N GLN A 454 30.21 -73.66 -2.57
CA GLN A 454 31.05 -72.52 -3.04
C GLN A 454 32.47 -72.78 -3.59
N PRO A 455 33.10 -71.82 -4.32
CA PRO A 455 32.57 -70.65 -5.07
C PRO A 455 33.16 -70.44 -6.50
N SER A 456 32.48 -69.70 -7.39
CA SER A 456 33.15 -69.00 -8.52
C SER A 456 32.37 -67.86 -9.19
N SER A 457 32.77 -66.62 -8.86
CA SER A 457 32.95 -65.46 -9.77
C SER A 457 31.97 -65.17 -10.94
N ASN A 458 31.22 -64.09 -10.80
CA ASN A 458 30.65 -63.32 -11.92
C ASN A 458 31.74 -62.60 -12.74
N PRO A 459 31.74 -62.66 -14.08
CA PRO A 459 32.40 -61.68 -14.93
C PRO A 459 31.45 -60.50 -15.23
N SER A 460 31.90 -59.29 -14.91
CA SER A 460 31.22 -58.05 -15.29
C SER A 460 31.33 -57.82 -16.80
N LEU A 461 30.23 -57.47 -17.47
CA LEU A 461 30.28 -56.86 -18.81
C LEU A 461 29.52 -55.54 -18.84
N SER A 462 30.29 -54.46 -18.95
CA SER A 462 29.82 -53.09 -19.13
C SER A 462 29.30 -52.91 -20.56
N LEU A 463 28.10 -52.34 -20.72
CA LEU A 463 27.58 -51.94 -22.03
C LEU A 463 27.86 -50.45 -22.28
N ALA A 464 28.37 -50.13 -23.48
CA ALA A 464 28.91 -48.83 -23.82
C ALA A 464 27.86 -47.76 -24.16
N GLN A 465 28.14 -46.51 -23.79
CA GLN A 465 27.47 -45.32 -24.35
C GLN A 465 28.12 -44.92 -25.70
N PRO A 466 27.34 -44.38 -26.65
CA PRO A 466 27.86 -43.50 -27.70
C PRO A 466 27.79 -42.02 -27.26
N LEU A 467 28.90 -41.31 -27.41
CA LEU A 467 28.98 -39.85 -27.26
C LEU A 467 28.73 -39.12 -28.60
N ARG A 468 27.93 -38.05 -28.57
CA ARG A 468 28.01 -36.82 -29.40
C ARG A 468 27.07 -35.80 -28.74
N SER A 469 27.48 -34.65 -28.20
CA SER A 469 28.32 -33.53 -28.69
C SER A 469 27.52 -32.41 -29.38
N GLU A 470 27.32 -31.35 -28.59
CA GLU A 470 27.22 -29.92 -28.96
C GLU A 470 25.98 -29.29 -29.65
N ARG A 471 25.53 -28.19 -29.01
CA ARG A 471 25.13 -26.86 -29.54
C ARG A 471 23.66 -26.53 -29.95
N SER A 472 23.18 -25.47 -29.27
CA SER A 472 22.52 -24.26 -29.81
C SER A 472 20.98 -24.22 -29.97
N GLY A 473 20.41 -23.02 -29.68
CA GLY A 473 18.97 -22.70 -29.69
C GLY A 473 18.28 -23.13 -28.40
N ARG A 474 17.82 -22.29 -27.45
CA ARG A 474 17.42 -20.87 -27.44
C ARG A 474 16.13 -20.57 -28.22
N ASP A 475 15.01 -20.97 -27.62
CA ASP A 475 13.67 -20.47 -27.95
C ASP A 475 12.94 -20.02 -26.68
N THR A 476 12.45 -18.79 -26.70
CA THR A 476 11.46 -18.26 -25.74
C THR A 476 10.64 -17.23 -26.54
N PRO A 477 9.31 -17.39 -26.68
CA PRO A 477 8.52 -16.49 -27.50
C PRO A 477 8.44 -15.10 -26.84
N ALA A 478 8.67 -14.06 -27.64
CA ALA A 478 8.72 -12.69 -27.17
C ALA A 478 7.32 -12.09 -26.93
N SER A 479 7.17 -11.35 -25.83
CA SER A 479 6.20 -10.25 -25.73
C SER A 479 6.98 -8.95 -25.86
N VAL A 480 6.64 -8.15 -26.88
CA VAL A 480 7.22 -6.83 -27.09
C VAL A 480 6.52 -5.83 -26.17
N ASP A 481 7.30 -5.16 -25.31
CA ASP A 481 6.91 -3.86 -24.77
C ASP A 481 8.13 -2.94 -24.80
N SER A 482 7.94 -1.75 -25.37
CA SER A 482 9.02 -0.81 -25.68
C SER A 482 9.15 0.24 -24.58
N ILE A 483 10.34 0.33 -23.99
CA ILE A 483 10.82 1.53 -23.30
C ILE A 483 12.18 1.88 -23.91
N PRO A 484 12.35 3.11 -24.38
CA PRO A 484 13.43 3.92 -23.82
C PRO A 484 12.93 5.18 -23.11
N LEU A 485 13.36 5.31 -21.85
CA LEU A 485 13.71 6.59 -21.23
C LEU A 485 14.96 7.13 -22.00
N GLU A 486 15.45 8.36 -21.94
CA GLU A 486 15.33 9.57 -21.10
C GLU A 486 15.33 10.77 -22.10
N TRP A 487 15.18 12.07 -21.80
CA TRP A 487 15.94 12.94 -20.89
C TRP A 487 15.15 14.26 -20.73
N ASP A 488 15.11 14.82 -19.52
CA ASP A 488 14.76 16.23 -19.31
C ASP A 488 15.85 17.15 -19.88
N HIS A 489 15.45 18.32 -20.39
CA HIS A 489 16.21 19.57 -20.23
C HIS A 489 15.27 20.78 -20.31
N ASP A 490 15.56 21.78 -19.48
CA ASP A 490 14.83 23.04 -19.35
C ASP A 490 14.76 23.84 -20.66
N TYR A 491 13.80 24.78 -20.77
CA TYR A 491 14.13 26.20 -20.97
C TYR A 491 12.91 27.12 -20.73
N ASP A 492 13.12 28.12 -19.88
CA ASP A 492 12.23 29.24 -19.61
C ASP A 492 12.11 30.18 -20.83
N LEU A 493 10.91 30.72 -21.09
CA LEU A 493 10.69 31.89 -21.95
C LEU A 493 9.50 32.73 -21.50
N SER A 494 9.78 33.75 -20.69
CA SER A 494 9.00 34.99 -20.66
C SER A 494 9.67 36.06 -21.53
N ARG A 495 9.02 36.54 -22.62
CA ARG A 495 8.96 37.97 -23.05
C ARG A 495 8.32 38.22 -24.43
N ASP A 496 7.43 39.21 -24.43
CA ASP A 496 7.27 40.34 -25.37
C ASP A 496 7.10 40.18 -26.89
N LEU A 497 6.12 40.96 -27.38
CA LEU A 497 6.04 41.66 -28.68
C LEU A 497 5.87 40.79 -29.96
N GLU A 498 5.13 41.19 -31.01
CA GLU A 498 4.51 42.48 -31.36
C GLU A 498 3.40 42.34 -32.44
N SER A 499 2.66 43.44 -32.68
CA SER A 499 2.11 43.88 -33.99
C SER A 499 0.78 43.34 -34.55
N ALA A 500 -0.24 44.22 -34.56
CA ALA A 500 -0.94 44.75 -35.76
C ALA A 500 -2.13 45.67 -35.32
N VAL A 501 -1.97 47.00 -35.24
CA VAL A 501 -2.13 48.00 -36.33
C VAL A 501 -3.53 48.05 -36.97
N SER A 502 -4.41 48.97 -36.50
CA SER A 502 -5.07 50.02 -37.33
C SER A 502 -6.32 50.70 -36.72
N ARG A 503 -6.29 52.05 -36.67
CA ARG A 503 -7.44 53.01 -36.75
C ARG A 503 -8.41 53.04 -35.54
N THR A 504 -8.98 54.17 -35.10
CA THR A 504 -9.25 55.47 -35.78
C THR A 504 -9.37 56.64 -34.76
N LEU A 505 -8.95 57.87 -35.15
CA LEU A 505 -9.25 59.19 -34.50
C LEU A 505 -10.48 59.85 -35.19
N PRO A 506 -11.18 60.91 -34.67
CA PRO A 506 -10.74 62.29 -34.28
C PRO A 506 -11.25 62.71 -32.87
N SER A 507 -11.17 63.94 -32.32
CA SER A 507 -10.51 65.28 -32.53
C SER A 507 -10.21 65.85 -31.11
N GLU A 508 -9.46 66.91 -30.80
CA GLU A 508 -9.16 68.26 -31.35
C GLU A 508 -10.21 69.38 -31.09
N ASP A 509 -9.68 70.54 -30.65
CA ASP A 509 -10.25 71.87 -30.34
C ASP A 509 -11.15 72.04 -29.08
N GLU A 510 -11.13 73.15 -28.32
CA GLU A 510 -10.61 74.53 -28.54
C GLU A 510 -9.74 75.09 -27.36
N GLU A 511 -8.89 76.08 -27.66
CA GLU A 511 -8.32 77.04 -26.69
C GLU A 511 -9.27 78.25 -26.47
N GLY A 512 -9.21 78.88 -25.29
CA GLY A 512 -9.95 80.11 -24.98
C GLY A 512 -9.18 81.02 -24.01
N GLN A 513 -8.86 82.24 -24.46
CA GLN A 513 -8.04 83.26 -23.80
C GLN A 513 -8.88 84.13 -22.81
N GLU A 514 -8.23 85.12 -22.18
CA GLU A 514 -8.76 86.21 -21.31
C GLU A 514 -8.87 85.82 -19.81
N ASP A 515 -8.44 86.64 -18.84
CA ASP A 515 -7.88 88.00 -18.91
C ASP A 515 -6.86 88.29 -17.79
N LYS A 516 -6.07 89.37 -17.95
CA LYS A 516 -5.11 89.88 -16.95
C LYS A 516 -5.51 91.27 -16.45
N ASP A 517 -4.98 91.61 -15.28
CA ASP A 517 -4.91 92.96 -14.69
C ASP A 517 -6.24 93.62 -14.26
N PHE A 518 -6.45 93.73 -12.94
CA PHE A 518 -6.66 95.05 -12.32
C PHE A 518 -6.40 95.02 -10.81
N TYR A 519 -5.46 95.83 -10.34
CA TYR A 519 -5.23 96.12 -8.91
C TYR A 519 -5.46 97.62 -8.66
N LEU A 520 -5.77 97.94 -7.39
CA LEU A 520 -5.85 99.27 -6.73
C LEU A 520 -7.25 99.90 -6.56
N ARG A 521 -7.42 100.42 -5.32
CA ARG A 521 -8.44 101.35 -4.78
C ARG A 521 -9.59 100.66 -3.99
N GLY A 522 -9.81 100.97 -2.71
CA GLY A 522 -9.05 101.85 -1.80
C GLY A 522 -9.57 101.73 -0.36
N ALA A 523 -8.81 102.21 0.62
CA ALA A 523 -9.17 102.14 2.04
C ALA A 523 -10.22 103.20 2.44
N VAL A 524 -11.25 102.79 3.19
CA VAL A 524 -12.15 103.69 3.95
C VAL A 524 -12.67 103.00 5.21
N GLY A 525 -12.48 103.63 6.38
CA GLY A 525 -13.52 103.76 7.42
C GLY A 525 -13.74 102.62 8.42
N LEU A 526 -13.30 102.87 9.66
CA LEU A 526 -13.61 102.09 10.88
C LEU A 526 -15.08 102.17 11.31
N SER A 527 -15.62 101.08 11.87
CA SER A 527 -16.55 101.09 13.02
C SER A 527 -16.69 99.69 13.61
N GLY A 528 -16.40 99.50 14.90
CA GLY A 528 -16.55 98.20 15.57
C GLY A 528 -18.01 97.83 15.78
N ASP A 529 -18.38 96.58 15.51
CA ASP A 529 -19.76 96.09 15.58
C ASP A 529 -19.80 94.63 16.10
N PRO A 530 -20.67 94.26 17.07
CA PRO A 530 -20.70 92.92 17.68
C PRO A 530 -20.97 91.77 16.70
N SER A 531 -21.54 92.09 15.53
CA SER A 531 -21.87 91.15 14.46
C SER A 531 -20.65 90.38 13.92
N ALA A 532 -19.45 90.97 13.99
CA ALA A 532 -18.21 90.34 13.52
C ALA A 532 -17.79 89.14 14.39
N LEU A 533 -17.87 89.28 15.72
CA LEU A 533 -17.55 88.20 16.66
C LEU A 533 -18.59 87.06 16.58
N GLU A 534 -19.86 87.40 16.42
CA GLU A 534 -20.94 86.43 16.26
C GLU A 534 -20.84 85.65 14.93
N SER A 535 -20.36 86.30 13.87
CA SER A 535 -20.02 85.67 12.59
C SER A 535 -18.86 84.67 12.72
N GLN A 536 -17.77 85.06 13.39
CA GLN A 536 -16.63 84.17 13.67
C GLN A 536 -17.03 82.96 14.52
N ILE A 537 -17.87 83.17 15.53
CA ILE A 537 -18.42 82.11 16.38
C ILE A 537 -19.25 81.10 15.57
N ARG A 538 -20.14 81.57 14.67
CA ARG A 538 -20.92 80.70 13.77
C ARG A 538 -20.06 79.96 12.74
N GLN A 539 -18.98 80.58 12.25
CA GLN A 539 -18.02 79.90 11.38
C GLN A 539 -17.30 78.78 12.13
N LEU A 540 -16.96 78.98 13.41
CA LEU A 540 -16.36 77.95 14.26
C LEU A 540 -17.34 76.81 14.55
N ASP A 541 -18.61 77.10 14.83
CA ASP A 541 -19.65 76.07 15.01
C ASP A 541 -19.85 75.24 13.74
N LYS A 542 -19.94 75.89 12.57
CA LYS A 542 -20.03 75.19 11.29
C LYS A 542 -18.82 74.28 11.06
N ALA A 543 -17.60 74.76 11.31
CA ALA A 543 -16.39 73.96 11.19
C ALA A 543 -16.35 72.77 12.19
N LEU A 544 -16.89 72.95 13.40
CA LEU A 544 -17.00 71.89 14.40
C LEU A 544 -18.02 70.81 14.01
N ASP A 545 -19.17 71.20 13.42
CA ASP A 545 -20.19 70.27 12.93
C ASP A 545 -19.78 69.57 11.63
N ASP A 546 -19.18 70.29 10.67
CA ASP A 546 -18.59 69.69 9.45
C ASP A 546 -17.52 68.64 9.84
N SER A 547 -16.67 68.96 10.83
CA SER A 547 -15.70 68.02 11.40
C SER A 547 -16.33 66.86 12.18
N ARG A 548 -17.48 67.06 12.82
CA ARG A 548 -18.24 65.98 13.50
C ARG A 548 -18.80 65.00 12.48
N PHE A 549 -19.36 65.50 11.38
CA PHE A 549 -19.86 64.67 10.29
C PHE A 549 -18.74 63.90 9.57
N GLN A 550 -17.56 64.52 9.41
CA GLN A 550 -16.36 63.84 8.92
C GLN A 550 -15.94 62.69 9.85
N MET A 551 -15.76 62.93 11.15
CA MET A 551 -15.41 61.87 12.12
C MET A 551 -16.42 60.71 12.08
N GLN A 552 -17.72 61.01 12.06
CA GLN A 552 -18.75 59.97 12.07
C GLN A 552 -18.73 59.12 10.79
N ARG A 553 -18.44 59.71 9.62
CA ARG A 553 -18.17 58.95 8.38
C ARG A 553 -16.87 58.15 8.45
N THR A 554 -15.83 58.65 9.12
CA THR A 554 -14.56 57.91 9.28
C THR A 554 -14.72 56.71 10.22
N GLU A 555 -15.45 56.88 11.34
CA GLU A 555 -15.83 55.78 12.23
C GLU A 555 -16.72 54.74 11.51
N ASP A 556 -17.70 55.19 10.72
CA ASP A 556 -18.54 54.31 9.91
C ASP A 556 -17.76 53.58 8.80
N VAL A 557 -16.71 54.16 8.22
CA VAL A 557 -15.81 53.47 7.27
C VAL A 557 -14.91 52.46 7.98
N ILE A 558 -14.46 52.74 9.21
CA ILE A 558 -13.70 51.79 10.04
C ILE A 558 -14.59 50.63 10.52
N ARG A 559 -15.90 50.86 10.73
CA ARG A 559 -16.87 49.80 11.08
C ARG A 559 -17.49 49.06 9.90
N SER A 560 -17.68 49.72 8.75
CA SER A 560 -18.46 49.17 7.65
C SER A 560 -17.63 49.06 6.36
N LYS A 561 -17.42 47.79 5.99
CA LYS A 561 -16.95 47.28 4.69
C LYS A 561 -15.45 47.30 4.42
N THR A 562 -14.89 46.09 4.35
CA THR A 562 -14.14 45.64 3.18
C THR A 562 -15.01 45.85 1.92
N PRO A 563 -14.52 46.53 0.88
CA PRO A 563 -14.38 45.83 -0.39
C PRO A 563 -13.17 46.27 -1.24
N THR A 564 -12.58 45.29 -1.90
CA THR A 564 -11.59 45.43 -2.99
C THR A 564 -12.22 46.11 -4.22
N GLY A 565 -11.58 47.14 -4.81
CA GLY A 565 -12.04 47.69 -6.09
C GLY A 565 -11.44 49.06 -6.52
N PRO A 566 -11.47 49.40 -7.82
CA PRO A 566 -10.72 50.52 -8.41
C PRO A 566 -11.45 51.89 -8.38
N GLU A 567 -12.19 52.23 -7.32
CA GLU A 567 -12.95 53.49 -7.23
C GLU A 567 -12.14 54.72 -6.71
N LEU A 568 -10.83 54.57 -6.52
CA LEU A 568 -9.95 55.56 -5.89
C LEU A 568 -9.87 56.92 -6.60
N ASP A 569 -9.96 56.95 -7.94
CA ASP A 569 -9.63 58.14 -8.74
C ASP A 569 -10.68 59.28 -8.66
N ALA A 570 -11.95 58.94 -8.43
CA ALA A 570 -12.99 59.94 -8.20
C ALA A 570 -12.90 60.58 -6.80
N SER A 571 -12.58 59.77 -5.79
CA SER A 571 -12.46 60.22 -4.40
C SER A 571 -11.22 61.10 -4.18
N TYR A 572 -10.10 60.75 -4.82
CA TYR A 572 -8.86 61.54 -4.77
C TYR A 572 -9.02 62.94 -5.35
N ARG A 573 -9.74 63.11 -6.49
CA ARG A 573 -10.04 64.45 -7.04
C ARG A 573 -10.94 65.28 -6.13
N GLY A 574 -11.92 64.66 -5.46
CA GLY A 574 -12.74 65.34 -4.44
C GLY A 574 -11.91 65.83 -3.25
N TYR A 575 -10.98 64.99 -2.77
CA TYR A 575 -10.08 65.31 -1.67
C TYR A 575 -9.12 66.46 -2.00
N MET A 576 -8.50 66.45 -3.19
CA MET A 576 -7.58 67.52 -3.63
C MET A 576 -8.28 68.88 -3.77
N LYS A 577 -9.55 68.91 -4.20
CA LYS A 577 -10.35 70.15 -4.22
C LYS A 577 -10.62 70.68 -2.81
N LEU A 578 -10.94 69.79 -1.86
CA LEU A 578 -11.13 70.14 -0.45
C LEU A 578 -9.86 70.76 0.18
N LEU A 579 -8.68 70.23 -0.14
CA LEU A 579 -7.41 70.76 0.36
C LEU A 579 -7.12 72.19 -0.12
N ALA A 580 -7.50 72.55 -1.35
CA ALA A 580 -7.38 73.91 -1.87
C ALA A 580 -8.33 74.89 -1.15
N GLU A 581 -9.55 74.46 -0.81
CA GLU A 581 -10.51 75.27 -0.06
C GLU A 581 -10.08 75.48 1.41
N CYS A 582 -9.44 74.47 2.02
CA CYS A 582 -8.81 74.59 3.33
C CYS A 582 -7.59 75.52 3.36
N SER A 583 -6.73 75.52 2.33
CA SER A 583 -5.56 76.42 2.29
C SER A 583 -5.98 77.90 2.18
N GLY A 584 -6.96 78.23 1.34
CA GLY A 584 -7.54 79.59 1.26
C GLY A 584 -8.19 80.06 2.57
N SER A 585 -8.69 79.13 3.38
CA SER A 585 -9.21 79.42 4.73
C SER A 585 -8.09 79.74 5.72
N ILE A 586 -6.97 79.00 5.68
CA ILE A 586 -5.78 79.26 6.52
C ILE A 586 -5.17 80.64 6.21
N ASP A 587 -5.06 81.01 4.94
CA ASP A 587 -4.56 82.35 4.57
C ASP A 587 -5.53 83.47 4.96
N SER A 588 -6.82 83.17 5.09
CA SER A 588 -7.80 84.12 5.62
C SER A 588 -7.67 84.31 7.13
N VAL A 589 -7.32 83.26 7.88
CA VAL A 589 -6.96 83.35 9.31
C VAL A 589 -5.68 84.17 9.52
N LYS A 590 -4.63 83.94 8.73
CA LYS A 590 -3.39 84.74 8.78
C LYS A 590 -3.61 86.22 8.46
N ARG A 591 -4.52 86.53 7.52
CA ARG A 591 -4.92 87.93 7.24
C ARG A 591 -5.72 88.58 8.37
N LEU A 592 -6.46 87.80 9.17
CA LEU A 592 -7.11 88.31 10.39
C LEU A 592 -6.11 88.53 11.52
N GLU A 593 -5.11 87.66 11.68
CA GLU A 593 -4.00 87.85 12.64
C GLU A 593 -3.26 89.18 12.38
N HIS A 594 -2.96 89.49 11.12
CA HIS A 594 -2.30 90.75 10.75
C HIS A 594 -3.15 91.98 11.11
N LYS A 595 -4.47 91.92 10.88
CA LYS A 595 -5.38 93.01 11.23
C LYS A 595 -5.52 93.23 12.73
N LEU A 596 -5.52 92.16 13.52
CA LEU A 596 -5.54 92.25 14.98
C LEU A 596 -4.26 92.91 15.53
N LYS A 597 -3.09 92.62 14.96
CA LYS A 597 -1.84 93.34 15.27
C LYS A 597 -1.87 94.81 14.86
N GLU A 598 -2.42 95.13 13.68
CA GLU A 598 -2.58 96.52 13.22
C GLU A 598 -3.56 97.33 14.11
N GLU A 599 -4.57 96.70 14.71
CA GLU A 599 -5.45 97.38 15.68
C GLU A 599 -4.77 97.58 17.05
N GLU A 600 -3.86 96.69 17.49
CA GLU A 600 -3.04 96.91 18.70
C GLU A 600 -2.01 98.05 18.51
N GLU A 601 -1.38 98.18 17.34
CA GLU A 601 -0.36 99.23 17.10
C GLU A 601 -0.94 100.63 16.84
N ASN A 602 -2.21 100.77 16.44
CA ASN A 602 -2.83 102.06 16.11
C ASN A 602 -3.35 102.88 17.32
N PHE A 603 -3.11 102.44 18.56
CA PHE A 603 -3.36 103.24 19.78
C PHE A 603 -2.11 103.52 20.65
N PRO A 604 -1.06 104.21 20.13
CA PRO A 604 0.07 104.62 20.94
C PRO A 604 -0.17 105.99 21.61
N GLY A 605 -0.63 105.95 22.87
CA GLY A 605 -0.27 106.97 23.86
C GLY A 605 -1.39 107.80 24.49
N PHE A 606 -1.59 107.58 25.79
CA PHE A 606 -1.54 108.68 26.76
C PHE A 606 -0.89 108.22 28.08
N VAL A 607 0.41 108.49 28.16
CA VAL A 607 1.22 108.82 29.36
C VAL A 607 1.06 107.94 30.62
N ASN A 608 2.12 107.19 30.91
CA ASN A 608 2.46 106.77 32.28
C ASN A 608 3.56 107.72 32.80
N LEU A 609 3.40 108.29 34.00
CA LEU A 609 4.32 109.29 34.58
C LEU A 609 4.90 108.79 35.91
N ASN A 610 6.19 109.09 36.09
CA ASN A 610 7.04 108.92 37.28
C ASN A 610 7.81 107.59 37.39
N SER A 611 9.04 107.65 36.86
CA SER A 611 10.19 106.83 37.29
C SER A 611 10.97 107.56 38.41
N THR A 612 11.98 106.88 38.98
CA THR A 612 12.82 107.25 40.16
C THR A 612 12.09 107.08 41.50
N GLU A 613 12.71 106.55 42.56
CA GLU A 613 14.15 106.54 42.91
C GLU A 613 14.49 105.37 43.86
N ALA A 614 15.67 104.73 43.75
CA ALA A 614 16.16 103.78 44.78
C ALA A 614 17.67 103.44 44.65
N GLN A 615 18.53 104.06 45.49
CA GLN A 615 19.73 103.44 46.12
C GLN A 615 20.56 104.50 46.91
N THR A 616 20.60 104.45 48.25
CA THR A 616 21.76 104.00 49.07
C THR A 616 21.62 104.33 50.58
N ALA A 617 21.91 103.31 51.39
CA ALA A 617 22.44 103.24 52.77
C ALA A 617 22.36 104.42 53.79
N GLY A 618 22.02 104.08 55.04
CA GLY A 618 22.32 104.85 56.26
C GLY A 618 21.55 104.36 57.50
N GLU A 619 22.28 103.75 58.46
CA GLU A 619 21.91 103.30 59.83
C GLU A 619 20.43 103.08 60.24
#